data_AF-A0A2W7AU36-F1
#
_entry.id   AF-A0A2W7AU36-F1
#
_cell.length_a   1.000
_cell.length_b   1.000
_cell.length_c   1.000
_cell.angle_alpha   90.00
_cell.angle_beta   90.00
_cell.angle_gamma   90.00
#
_symmetry.space_group_name_H-M   'P 1'
#
loop_
_entity.id
_entity.type
_entity.pdbx_description
1 polymer ?
#
loop_
_entity_poly.entity_id
_entity_poly.type
_entity_poly.pdbx_seq_one_letter_code
_entity_poly.pdbx_strand_id
1 'polypeptide(L)'
;MTVAYPRKLRGQLSAQDILDQVVRQREIHMVTINRYRFNEQRSCKDLTDLIERLDGKPRDLIKDLSHHVADEARHALWLTDLLYELGEDIGTPPGTSYIDEFERMISYDTIGSNPEDAIIESLAAINVTEKRGCEYFAAHIRALEKSEQTSENIKVRETIEKIMPEEVAHVRWGNRKLAEIAKKSEALHAKVDTAKRKYAAIEQAAYESGMDVLAGAEVRRVENLMKIADTLPLWQRPQYLIDQLPQTLFSSDLQKTRIDLVKKAWDKDPSSFVEKFIPMFFNANLKDTANKAGTY
;
A
#
# COMPACT_ATOMS: atom_id res chain seq x y z
N MET A 1 -14.87 1.74 21.88
CA MET A 1 -13.53 1.36 21.37
C MET A 1 -13.15 2.33 20.29
N THR A 2 -12.13 3.15 20.53
CA THR A 2 -11.71 4.22 19.62
C THR A 2 -10.81 3.62 18.56
N VAL A 3 -11.27 3.61 17.31
CA VAL A 3 -10.47 3.17 16.16
C VAL A 3 -9.30 4.14 16.03
N ALA A 4 -8.06 3.64 16.18
CA ALA A 4 -6.88 4.41 15.88
C ALA A 4 -6.81 4.61 14.36
N TYR A 5 -7.25 5.77 13.89
CA TYR A 5 -6.97 6.24 12.54
C TYR A 5 -5.55 6.82 12.52
N PRO A 6 -4.76 6.56 11.45
CA PRO A 6 -3.49 7.23 11.26
C PRO A 6 -3.69 8.75 11.35
N ARG A 7 -2.94 9.42 12.22
CA ARG A 7 -2.98 10.89 12.31
C ARG A 7 -2.34 11.46 11.06
N LYS A 8 -3.08 12.33 10.35
CA LYS A 8 -2.56 13.12 9.23
C LYS A 8 -1.23 13.78 9.60
N LEU A 9 -0.14 13.41 8.93
CA LEU A 9 1.04 14.28 8.85
C LEU A 9 0.67 15.45 7.94
N ARG A 10 1.02 16.68 8.34
CA ARG A 10 0.65 17.92 7.63
C ARG A 10 1.02 17.82 6.14
N GLY A 11 0.03 17.94 5.25
CA GLY A 11 0.23 18.04 3.80
C GLY A 11 -0.04 16.77 2.98
N GLN A 12 -0.41 15.64 3.60
CA GLN A 12 -0.73 14.40 2.88
C GLN A 12 -2.18 14.35 2.39
N LEU A 13 -2.38 13.88 1.16
CA LEU A 13 -3.69 13.59 0.57
C LEU A 13 -4.29 12.33 1.21
N SER A 14 -5.56 12.38 1.59
CA SER A 14 -6.30 11.19 2.04
C SER A 14 -6.72 10.30 0.86
N ALA A 15 -7.11 9.05 1.13
CA ALA A 15 -7.68 8.17 0.11
C ALA A 15 -8.88 8.82 -0.60
N GLN A 16 -9.72 9.58 0.12
CA GLN A 16 -10.82 10.34 -0.47
C GLN A 16 -10.32 11.45 -1.40
N ASP A 17 -9.32 12.24 -0.97
CA ASP A 17 -8.78 13.34 -1.78
C ASP A 17 -8.17 12.83 -3.09
N ILE A 18 -7.52 11.66 -3.04
CA ILE A 18 -6.95 10.97 -4.21
C ILE A 18 -8.08 10.47 -5.12
N LEU A 19 -9.04 9.73 -4.57
CA LEU A 19 -10.06 9.06 -5.36
C LEU A 19 -11.07 10.02 -5.98
N ASP A 20 -11.36 11.16 -5.34
CA ASP A 20 -12.17 12.24 -5.91
C ASP A 20 -11.56 12.79 -7.22
N GLN A 21 -10.24 12.69 -7.41
CA GLN A 21 -9.55 13.05 -8.65
C GLN A 21 -9.44 11.87 -9.61
N VAL A 22 -9.17 10.66 -9.11
CA VAL A 22 -8.99 9.45 -9.93
C VAL A 22 -10.26 9.14 -10.72
N VAL A 23 -11.45 9.15 -10.10
CA VAL A 23 -12.70 8.79 -10.78
C VAL A 23 -13.07 9.74 -11.93
N ARG A 24 -12.45 10.93 -11.99
CA ARG A 24 -12.65 11.93 -13.06
C ARG A 24 -11.73 11.69 -14.26
N GLN A 25 -10.72 10.85 -14.11
CA GLN A 25 -9.70 10.57 -15.11
C GLN A 25 -9.73 9.09 -15.45
N ARG A 26 -10.52 8.74 -16.47
CA ARG A 26 -10.81 7.35 -16.82
C ARG A 26 -9.56 6.45 -16.93
N GLU A 27 -8.51 6.91 -17.61
CA GLU A 27 -7.25 6.15 -17.75
C GLU A 27 -6.64 5.79 -16.38
N ILE A 28 -6.60 6.74 -15.45
CA ILE A 28 -6.05 6.54 -14.10
C ILE A 28 -7.01 5.67 -13.26
N HIS A 29 -8.31 5.85 -13.46
CA HIS A 29 -9.34 5.07 -12.81
C HIS A 29 -9.23 3.58 -13.14
N MET A 30 -9.09 3.25 -14.42
CA MET A 30 -8.95 1.86 -14.87
C MET A 30 -7.63 1.23 -14.39
N VAL A 31 -6.53 1.99 -14.39
CA VAL A 31 -5.27 1.54 -13.78
C VAL A 31 -5.45 1.26 -12.28
N THR A 32 -6.23 2.08 -11.57
CA THR A 32 -6.50 1.89 -10.13
C THR A 32 -7.31 0.62 -9.88
N ILE A 33 -8.31 0.32 -10.70
CA ILE A 33 -9.09 -0.92 -10.61
C ILE A 33 -8.22 -2.15 -10.91
N ASN A 34 -7.36 -2.08 -11.94
CA ASN A 34 -6.42 -3.17 -12.23
C ASN A 34 -5.40 -3.35 -11.10
N ARG A 35 -5.02 -2.29 -10.38
CA ARG A 35 -4.23 -2.43 -9.14
C ARG A 35 -4.97 -3.17 -8.05
N TYR A 36 -6.24 -2.89 -7.80
CA TYR A 36 -7.01 -3.68 -6.84
C TYR A 36 -7.01 -5.17 -7.24
N ARG A 37 -7.35 -5.46 -8.49
CA ARG A 37 -7.35 -6.84 -9.02
C ARG A 37 -6.00 -7.53 -8.78
N PHE A 38 -4.91 -6.86 -9.13
CA PHE A 38 -3.56 -7.39 -8.97
C PHE A 38 -3.20 -7.59 -7.50
N ASN A 39 -3.65 -6.68 -6.62
CA ASN A 39 -3.42 -6.78 -5.18
C ASN A 39 -4.15 -7.98 -4.57
N GLU A 40 -5.41 -8.25 -4.93
CA GLU A 40 -6.13 -9.42 -4.37
C GLU A 40 -5.49 -10.74 -4.83
N GLN A 41 -4.95 -10.79 -6.05
CA GLN A 41 -4.16 -11.93 -6.52
C GLN A 41 -2.85 -12.10 -5.73
N ARG A 42 -2.20 -11.00 -5.34
CA ARG A 42 -1.03 -11.05 -4.48
C ARG A 42 -1.40 -11.48 -3.05
N SER A 43 -2.49 -10.97 -2.48
CA SER A 43 -3.03 -11.41 -1.20
C SER A 43 -3.26 -12.92 -1.17
N CYS A 44 -3.84 -13.51 -2.25
CA CYS A 44 -3.98 -14.97 -2.37
C CYS A 44 -2.64 -15.70 -2.21
N LYS A 45 -1.61 -15.23 -2.90
CA LYS A 45 -0.27 -15.83 -2.87
C LYS A 45 0.33 -15.73 -1.47
N ASP A 46 0.30 -14.55 -0.88
CA ASP A 46 0.95 -14.29 0.42
C ASP A 46 0.26 -15.08 1.56
N LEU A 47 -1.07 -15.18 1.52
CA LEU A 47 -1.84 -16.00 2.46
C LEU A 47 -1.56 -17.50 2.27
N THR A 48 -1.39 -17.96 1.02
CA THR A 48 -1.03 -19.36 0.72
C THR A 48 0.38 -19.67 1.23
N ASP A 49 1.35 -18.81 0.95
CA ASP A 49 2.72 -18.94 1.44
C ASP A 49 2.75 -18.97 2.99
N LEU A 50 1.90 -18.18 3.66
CA LEU A 50 1.75 -18.22 5.11
C LEU A 50 1.18 -19.56 5.59
N ILE A 51 0.12 -20.07 4.95
CA ILE A 51 -0.47 -21.37 5.28
C ILE A 51 0.58 -22.49 5.20
N GLU A 52 1.40 -22.49 4.15
CA GLU A 52 2.46 -23.48 3.96
C GLU A 52 3.52 -23.38 5.07
N ARG A 53 3.98 -22.17 5.40
CA ARG A 53 4.96 -21.94 6.47
C ARG A 53 4.46 -22.35 7.85
N LEU A 54 3.16 -22.21 8.10
CA LEU A 54 2.54 -22.59 9.36
C LEU A 54 2.37 -24.11 9.51
N ASP A 55 2.58 -24.90 8.45
CA ASP A 55 2.58 -26.37 8.46
C ASP A 55 1.39 -26.97 9.24
N GLY A 56 0.18 -26.50 8.89
CA GLY A 56 -1.05 -27.00 9.50
C GLY A 56 -1.34 -26.49 10.93
N LYS A 57 -0.56 -25.55 11.47
CA LYS A 57 -0.64 -25.14 12.89
C LYS A 57 -0.66 -23.61 13.09
N PRO A 58 -1.58 -23.09 13.93
CA PRO A 58 -2.69 -23.79 14.57
C PRO A 58 -3.85 -24.06 13.59
N ARG A 59 -4.56 -25.18 13.78
CA ARG A 59 -5.56 -25.71 12.82
C ARG A 59 -6.69 -24.73 12.51
N ASP A 60 -7.14 -23.97 13.50
CA ASP A 60 -8.20 -22.97 13.33
C ASP A 60 -7.72 -21.78 12.49
N LEU A 61 -6.48 -21.32 12.70
CA LEU A 61 -5.88 -20.27 11.89
C LEU A 61 -5.73 -20.71 10.44
N ILE A 62 -5.25 -21.92 10.19
CA ILE A 62 -5.13 -22.46 8.82
C ILE A 62 -6.48 -22.48 8.12
N LYS A 63 -7.52 -22.96 8.80
CA LYS A 63 -8.88 -22.99 8.25
C LYS A 63 -9.36 -21.58 7.90
N ASP A 64 -9.17 -20.62 8.81
CA ASP A 64 -9.60 -19.25 8.60
C ASP A 64 -8.83 -18.60 7.43
N LEU A 65 -7.51 -18.80 7.36
CA LEU A 65 -6.67 -18.30 6.24
C LEU A 65 -7.08 -18.92 4.90
N SER A 66 -7.45 -20.21 4.87
CA SER A 66 -7.93 -20.85 3.64
C SER A 66 -9.27 -20.27 3.15
N HIS A 67 -10.16 -19.88 4.06
CA HIS A 67 -11.37 -19.14 3.66
C HIS A 67 -11.02 -17.73 3.16
N HIS A 68 -10.08 -17.06 3.82
CA HIS A 68 -9.59 -15.74 3.39
C HIS A 68 -9.04 -15.81 1.95
N VAL A 69 -8.18 -16.79 1.63
CA VAL A 69 -7.71 -17.03 0.24
C VAL A 69 -8.86 -17.19 -0.75
N ALA A 70 -9.93 -17.89 -0.36
CA ALA A 70 -11.10 -18.10 -1.23
C ALA A 70 -11.96 -16.83 -1.41
N ASP A 71 -11.90 -15.88 -0.49
CA ASP A 71 -12.52 -14.57 -0.61
C ASP A 71 -11.66 -13.69 -1.55
N GLU A 72 -10.36 -13.57 -1.29
CA GLU A 72 -9.41 -12.81 -2.13
C GLU A 72 -9.44 -13.25 -3.61
N ALA A 73 -9.46 -14.57 -3.85
CA ALA A 73 -9.53 -15.12 -5.20
C ALA A 73 -10.83 -14.72 -5.91
N ARG A 74 -11.92 -14.56 -5.15
CA ARG A 74 -13.23 -14.17 -5.66
C ARG A 74 -13.29 -12.66 -5.93
N HIS A 75 -12.64 -11.85 -5.12
CA HIS A 75 -12.49 -10.40 -5.38
C HIS A 75 -11.68 -10.17 -6.65
N ALA A 76 -10.54 -10.86 -6.77
CA ALA A 76 -9.71 -10.86 -7.97
C ALA A 76 -10.52 -11.26 -9.22
N LEU A 77 -11.36 -12.29 -9.11
CA LEU A 77 -12.27 -12.73 -10.17
C LEU A 77 -13.25 -11.62 -10.57
N TRP A 78 -13.98 -11.03 -9.61
CA TRP A 78 -14.95 -9.97 -9.92
C TRP A 78 -14.31 -8.73 -10.55
N LEU A 79 -13.13 -8.33 -10.07
CA LEU A 79 -12.39 -7.20 -10.65
C LEU A 79 -11.84 -7.53 -12.04
N THR A 80 -11.46 -8.80 -12.27
CA THR A 80 -11.04 -9.28 -13.60
C THR A 80 -12.21 -9.24 -14.59
N ASP A 81 -13.37 -9.76 -14.20
CA ASP A 81 -14.58 -9.74 -15.02
C ASP A 81 -14.99 -8.29 -15.34
N LEU A 82 -14.95 -7.40 -14.35
CA LEU A 82 -15.21 -5.96 -14.55
C LEU A 82 -14.28 -5.35 -15.60
N LEU A 83 -12.97 -5.53 -15.48
CA LEU A 83 -12.00 -4.97 -16.43
C LEU A 83 -12.18 -5.55 -17.83
N TYR A 84 -12.45 -6.86 -17.92
CA TYR A 84 -12.72 -7.53 -19.19
C TYR A 84 -13.97 -6.96 -19.87
N GLU A 85 -15.07 -6.80 -19.13
CA GLU A 85 -16.31 -6.21 -19.64
C GLU A 85 -16.16 -4.76 -20.09
N LEU A 86 -15.29 -3.99 -19.43
CA LEU A 86 -14.97 -2.60 -19.79
C LEU A 86 -13.98 -2.51 -20.96
N GLY A 87 -13.42 -3.64 -21.43
CA GLY A 87 -12.45 -3.68 -22.53
C GLY A 87 -11.06 -3.18 -22.13
N GLU A 88 -10.72 -3.24 -20.85
CA GLU A 88 -9.45 -2.75 -20.30
C GLU A 88 -8.36 -3.83 -20.24
N ASP A 89 -7.11 -3.39 -20.09
CA ASP A 89 -5.98 -4.28 -19.91
C ASP A 89 -5.98 -4.94 -18.51
N ILE A 90 -5.72 -6.25 -18.49
CA ILE A 90 -5.69 -7.12 -17.30
C ILE A 90 -4.24 -7.55 -17.00
N GLY A 91 -3.25 -6.97 -17.68
CA GLY A 91 -1.83 -7.15 -17.40
C GLY A 91 -1.40 -6.60 -16.03
N THR A 92 -0.10 -6.71 -15.73
CA THR A 92 0.46 -6.12 -14.51
C THR A 92 0.34 -4.59 -14.56
N PRO A 93 -0.28 -3.95 -13.55
CA PRO A 93 -0.42 -2.49 -13.54
C PRO A 93 0.96 -1.81 -13.49
N PRO A 94 1.15 -0.68 -14.20
CA PRO A 94 2.45 0.00 -14.31
C PRO A 94 2.87 0.71 -13.02
N GLY A 95 4.17 0.95 -12.80
CA GLY A 95 4.70 1.74 -11.68
C GLY A 95 4.91 0.97 -10.38
N THR A 96 5.52 1.60 -9.36
CA THR A 96 5.86 0.95 -8.09
C THR A 96 4.62 0.40 -7.38
N SER A 97 4.65 -0.88 -7.02
CA SER A 97 3.59 -1.51 -6.25
C SER A 97 3.73 -1.16 -4.77
N TYR A 98 2.66 -0.67 -4.16
CA TYR A 98 2.55 -0.51 -2.70
C TYR A 98 2.89 -1.82 -1.99
N ILE A 99 2.43 -2.96 -2.53
CA ILE A 99 2.68 -4.29 -1.96
C ILE A 99 4.16 -4.63 -2.02
N ASP A 100 4.85 -4.33 -3.13
CA ASP A 100 6.29 -4.65 -3.24
C ASP A 100 7.12 -3.81 -2.23
N GLU A 101 6.76 -2.54 -2.00
CA GLU A 101 7.40 -1.71 -0.98
C GLU A 101 7.09 -2.20 0.44
N PHE A 102 5.86 -2.66 0.67
CA PHE A 102 5.45 -3.27 1.94
C PHE A 102 6.23 -4.57 2.20
N GLU A 103 6.23 -5.52 1.25
CA GLU A 103 6.98 -6.78 1.29
C GLU A 103 8.48 -6.54 1.55
N ARG A 104 9.09 -5.57 0.85
CA ARG A 104 10.50 -5.18 1.04
C ARG A 104 10.81 -4.79 2.50
N MET A 105 9.92 -4.01 3.11
CA MET A 105 10.11 -3.48 4.46
C MET A 105 9.80 -4.48 5.57
N ILE A 106 9.09 -5.58 5.26
CA ILE A 106 8.74 -6.61 6.25
C ILE A 106 9.93 -7.50 6.59
N SER A 107 10.89 -7.72 5.66
CA SER A 107 12.02 -8.66 5.80
C SER A 107 11.69 -9.87 6.68
N TYR A 108 11.22 -10.96 6.07
CA TYR A 108 10.83 -12.18 6.76
C TYR A 108 11.92 -12.77 7.69
N ASP A 109 13.18 -12.36 7.54
CA ASP A 109 14.29 -12.73 8.44
C ASP A 109 14.21 -12.06 9.83
N THR A 110 13.34 -11.06 10.00
CA THR A 110 13.03 -10.43 11.30
C THR A 110 11.81 -11.04 12.00
N ILE A 111 11.14 -11.99 11.37
CA ILE A 111 10.08 -12.76 12.01
C ILE A 111 10.69 -13.54 13.15
N GLY A 112 10.21 -13.26 14.37
CA GLY A 112 10.78 -13.81 15.60
C GLY A 112 11.02 -15.32 15.49
N SER A 113 12.13 -15.79 16.03
CA SER A 113 12.56 -17.20 15.99
C SER A 113 11.60 -18.18 16.70
N ASN A 114 10.48 -17.69 17.23
CA ASN A 114 9.41 -18.44 17.87
C ASN A 114 8.13 -18.40 16.99
N PRO A 115 7.49 -19.54 16.71
CA PRO A 115 6.22 -19.62 15.96
C PRO A 115 5.11 -18.67 16.44
N GLU A 116 5.02 -18.38 17.73
CA GLU A 116 4.00 -17.45 18.25
C GLU A 116 4.26 -16.01 17.82
N ASP A 117 5.53 -15.60 17.77
CA ASP A 117 5.91 -14.26 17.29
C ASP A 117 5.63 -14.13 15.80
N ALA A 118 5.91 -15.19 15.03
CA ALA A 118 5.56 -15.25 13.61
C ALA A 118 4.07 -15.07 13.35
N ILE A 119 3.22 -15.76 14.11
CA ILE A 119 1.76 -15.63 13.98
C ILE A 119 1.30 -14.21 14.31
N ILE A 120 1.82 -13.61 15.38
CA ILE A 120 1.46 -12.23 15.77
C ILE A 120 1.86 -11.24 14.69
N GLU A 121 3.08 -11.36 14.16
CA GLU A 121 3.60 -10.48 13.13
C GLU A 121 2.82 -10.63 11.81
N SER A 122 2.57 -11.86 11.34
CA SER A 122 1.77 -12.10 10.14
C SER A 122 0.34 -11.57 10.26
N LEU A 123 -0.34 -11.82 11.38
CA LEU A 123 -1.69 -11.29 11.61
C LEU A 123 -1.71 -9.77 11.70
N ALA A 124 -0.68 -9.15 12.26
CA ALA A 124 -0.56 -7.69 12.30
C ALA A 124 -0.32 -7.11 10.91
N ALA A 125 0.52 -7.75 10.09
CA ALA A 125 0.79 -7.36 8.70
C ALA A 125 -0.48 -7.43 7.84
N ILE A 126 -1.18 -8.57 7.85
CA ILE A 126 -2.45 -8.76 7.15
C ILE A 126 -3.44 -7.68 7.60
N ASN A 127 -3.69 -7.56 8.89
CA ASN A 127 -4.74 -6.66 9.38
C ASN A 127 -4.51 -5.18 9.05
N VAL A 128 -3.27 -4.71 8.85
CA VAL A 128 -3.03 -3.33 8.41
C VAL A 128 -3.23 -3.14 6.90
N THR A 129 -2.88 -4.14 6.07
CA THR A 129 -3.12 -4.07 4.61
C THR A 129 -4.60 -4.15 4.29
N GLU A 130 -5.33 -5.07 4.93
CA GLU A 130 -6.79 -5.20 4.85
C GLU A 130 -7.49 -3.88 5.23
N LYS A 131 -7.02 -3.24 6.30
CA LYS A 131 -7.59 -1.96 6.75
C LYS A 131 -7.37 -0.86 5.70
N ARG A 132 -6.23 -0.86 5.01
CA ARG A 132 -5.95 0.09 3.94
C ARG A 132 -6.84 -0.17 2.72
N GLY A 133 -6.97 -1.43 2.30
CA GLY A 133 -7.87 -1.85 1.22
C GLY A 133 -9.31 -1.39 1.48
N CYS A 134 -9.84 -1.73 2.65
CA CYS A 134 -11.15 -1.29 3.12
C CYS A 134 -11.32 0.24 3.14
N GLU A 135 -10.30 1.02 3.54
CA GLU A 135 -10.36 2.48 3.50
C GLU A 135 -10.44 3.01 2.06
N TYR A 136 -9.66 2.42 1.16
CA TYR A 136 -9.63 2.77 -0.26
C TYR A 136 -10.95 2.44 -0.94
N PHE A 137 -11.49 1.24 -0.75
CA PHE A 137 -12.80 0.86 -1.30
C PHE A 137 -13.92 1.77 -0.80
N ALA A 138 -13.96 2.08 0.50
CA ALA A 138 -14.95 3.01 1.04
C ALA A 138 -14.84 4.42 0.43
N ALA A 139 -13.61 4.93 0.27
CA ALA A 139 -13.38 6.23 -0.35
C ALA A 139 -13.73 6.21 -1.85
N HIS A 140 -13.52 5.10 -2.54
CA HIS A 140 -13.83 4.92 -3.96
C HIS A 140 -15.33 4.91 -4.21
N ILE A 141 -16.09 4.14 -3.42
CA ILE A 141 -17.55 4.13 -3.47
C ILE A 141 -18.08 5.56 -3.31
N ARG A 142 -17.61 6.29 -2.28
CA ARG A 142 -18.02 7.68 -2.04
C ARG A 142 -17.64 8.63 -3.17
N ALA A 143 -16.49 8.45 -3.80
CA ALA A 143 -16.07 9.25 -4.94
C ALA A 143 -16.98 8.98 -6.16
N LEU A 144 -17.34 7.71 -6.39
CA LEU A 144 -18.23 7.30 -7.48
C LEU A 144 -19.67 7.80 -7.27
N GLU A 145 -20.20 7.75 -6.05
CA GLU A 145 -21.52 8.30 -5.70
C GLU A 145 -21.64 9.80 -5.99
N LYS A 146 -20.55 10.56 -5.83
CA LYS A 146 -20.51 12.01 -6.11
C LYS A 146 -20.22 12.33 -7.57
N SER A 147 -19.72 11.37 -8.33
CA SER A 147 -19.37 11.53 -9.74
C SER A 147 -20.59 11.36 -10.66
N GLU A 148 -20.39 11.59 -11.95
CA GLU A 148 -21.42 11.30 -12.96
C GLU A 148 -21.78 9.81 -12.95
N GLN A 149 -23.08 9.51 -12.91
CA GLN A 149 -23.60 8.13 -12.84
C GLN A 149 -23.67 7.50 -14.23
N THR A 150 -22.51 7.32 -14.86
CA THR A 150 -22.38 6.56 -16.10
C THR A 150 -22.57 5.06 -15.85
N SER A 151 -22.89 4.29 -16.89
CA SER A 151 -22.98 2.83 -16.78
C SER A 151 -21.68 2.19 -16.29
N GLU A 152 -20.53 2.72 -16.73
CA GLU A 152 -19.20 2.32 -16.26
C GLU A 152 -19.04 2.57 -14.76
N ASN A 153 -19.28 3.80 -14.29
CA ASN A 153 -19.11 4.15 -12.88
C ASN A 153 -20.04 3.37 -11.95
N ILE A 154 -21.28 3.10 -12.40
CA ILE A 154 -22.23 2.27 -11.66
C ILE A 154 -21.69 0.85 -11.53
N LYS A 155 -21.24 0.22 -12.62
CA LYS A 155 -20.65 -1.14 -12.59
C LYS A 155 -19.45 -1.24 -11.67
N VAL A 156 -18.54 -0.25 -11.73
CA VAL A 156 -17.37 -0.20 -10.84
C VAL A 156 -17.82 -0.10 -9.38
N ARG A 157 -18.76 0.81 -9.06
CA ARG A 157 -19.27 0.96 -7.69
C ARG A 157 -19.88 -0.33 -7.18
N GLU A 158 -20.79 -0.94 -7.95
CA GLU A 158 -21.48 -2.18 -7.56
C GLU A 158 -20.50 -3.33 -7.34
N THR A 159 -19.43 -3.41 -8.14
CA THR A 159 -18.38 -4.41 -7.96
C THR A 159 -17.62 -4.20 -6.65
N ILE A 160 -17.23 -2.95 -6.33
CA ILE A 160 -16.53 -2.63 -5.08
C ILE A 160 -17.46 -2.83 -3.87
N GLU A 161 -18.74 -2.46 -3.98
CA GLU A 161 -19.76 -2.68 -2.94
C GLU A 161 -19.98 -4.16 -2.65
N LYS A 162 -19.78 -5.04 -3.64
CA LYS A 162 -19.86 -6.49 -3.48
C LYS A 162 -18.67 -7.06 -2.69
N ILE A 163 -17.48 -6.47 -2.86
CA ILE A 163 -16.24 -6.86 -2.16
C ILE A 163 -16.25 -6.39 -0.70
N MET A 164 -16.70 -5.15 -0.47
CA MET A 164 -16.59 -4.44 0.80
C MET A 164 -17.04 -5.21 2.06
N PRO A 165 -18.14 -6.01 2.07
CA PRO A 165 -18.54 -6.76 3.25
C PRO A 165 -17.51 -7.82 3.67
N GLU A 166 -16.82 -8.44 2.71
CA GLU A 166 -15.81 -9.48 2.95
C GLU A 166 -14.54 -8.85 3.54
N GLU A 167 -14.06 -7.75 2.97
CA GLU A 167 -12.96 -6.91 3.50
C GLU A 167 -13.18 -6.46 4.95
N VAL A 168 -14.39 -5.96 5.25
CA VAL A 168 -14.75 -5.57 6.62
C VAL A 168 -14.72 -6.78 7.56
N ALA A 169 -15.07 -7.98 7.07
CA ALA A 169 -15.01 -9.20 7.86
C ALA A 169 -13.55 -9.62 8.11
N HIS A 170 -12.66 -9.50 7.13
CA HIS A 170 -11.22 -9.78 7.26
C HIS A 170 -10.56 -8.88 8.30
N VAL A 171 -10.78 -7.57 8.23
CA VAL A 171 -10.31 -6.60 9.24
C VAL A 171 -10.84 -6.95 10.64
N ARG A 172 -12.12 -7.31 10.77
CA ARG A 172 -12.70 -7.70 12.06
C ARG A 172 -12.09 -8.99 12.58
N TRP A 173 -11.86 -9.95 11.70
CA TRP A 173 -11.25 -11.23 12.04
C TRP A 173 -9.81 -11.06 12.53
N GLY A 174 -8.97 -10.30 11.81
CA GLY A 174 -7.58 -10.04 12.19
C GLY A 174 -7.49 -9.34 13.56
N ASN A 175 -8.29 -8.30 13.77
CA ASN A 175 -8.37 -7.61 15.07
C ASN A 175 -8.81 -8.54 16.20
N ARG A 176 -9.77 -9.43 15.96
CA ARG A 176 -10.25 -10.41 16.95
C ARG A 176 -9.16 -11.42 17.29
N LYS A 177 -8.49 -12.04 16.31
CA LYS A 177 -7.41 -13.01 16.55
C LYS A 177 -6.25 -12.39 17.32
N LEU A 178 -5.81 -11.19 16.96
CA LEU A 178 -4.78 -10.46 17.71
C LEU A 178 -5.21 -10.17 19.16
N ALA A 179 -6.49 -9.80 19.38
CA ALA A 179 -7.02 -9.57 20.73
C ALA A 179 -7.12 -10.86 21.55
N GLU A 180 -7.45 -11.99 20.94
CA GLU A 180 -7.45 -13.31 21.59
C GLU A 180 -6.05 -13.71 22.04
N ILE A 181 -5.02 -13.48 21.21
CA ILE A 181 -3.62 -13.72 21.59
C ILE A 181 -3.20 -12.79 22.74
N ALA A 182 -3.50 -11.49 22.64
CA ALA A 182 -3.14 -10.49 23.65
C ALA A 182 -3.75 -10.80 25.03
N LYS A 183 -4.92 -11.45 25.10
CA LYS A 183 -5.58 -11.82 26.36
C LYS A 183 -4.92 -12.98 27.11
N LYS A 184 -4.01 -13.73 26.47
CA LYS A 184 -3.39 -14.90 27.09
C LYS A 184 -2.38 -14.54 28.18
N SER A 185 -1.67 -13.43 28.04
CA SER A 185 -0.72 -12.93 29.04
C SER A 185 -0.32 -11.46 28.79
N GLU A 186 0.17 -10.77 29.81
CA GLU A 186 0.71 -9.40 29.65
C GLU A 186 1.89 -9.34 28.68
N ALA A 187 2.72 -10.38 28.66
CA ALA A 187 3.83 -10.49 27.72
C ALA A 187 3.33 -10.56 26.26
N LEU A 188 2.27 -11.32 26.00
CA LEU A 188 1.67 -11.41 24.67
C LEU A 188 0.91 -10.16 24.28
N HIS A 189 0.27 -9.49 25.24
CA HIS A 189 -0.31 -8.17 25.01
C HIS A 189 0.73 -7.18 24.51
N ALA A 190 1.88 -7.09 25.18
CA ALA A 190 2.97 -6.20 24.77
C ALA A 190 3.51 -6.53 23.37
N LYS A 191 3.64 -7.82 23.04
CA LYS A 191 4.07 -8.27 21.70
C LYS A 191 3.07 -7.87 20.61
N VAL A 192 1.78 -8.12 20.82
CA VAL A 192 0.71 -7.73 19.89
C VAL A 192 0.68 -6.21 19.68
N ASP A 193 0.82 -5.43 20.76
CA ASP A 193 0.86 -3.98 20.66
C ASP A 193 2.07 -3.46 19.89
N THR A 194 3.25 -4.04 20.12
CA THR A 194 4.46 -3.71 19.36
C THR A 194 4.30 -4.06 17.89
N ALA A 195 3.80 -5.26 17.57
CA ALA A 195 3.56 -5.67 16.19
C ALA A 195 2.56 -4.73 15.49
N LYS A 196 1.42 -4.40 16.12
CA LYS A 196 0.46 -3.45 15.56
C LYS A 196 1.07 -2.09 15.24
N ARG A 197 1.95 -1.56 16.10
CA ARG A 197 2.65 -0.29 15.86
C ARG A 197 3.67 -0.40 14.73
N LYS A 198 4.48 -1.47 14.72
CA LYS A 198 5.47 -1.78 13.68
C LYS A 198 4.80 -1.82 12.31
N TYR A 199 3.80 -2.68 12.14
CA TYR A 199 3.16 -2.89 10.85
C TYR A 199 2.32 -1.68 10.42
N ALA A 200 1.72 -0.92 11.34
CA ALA A 200 1.07 0.34 10.97
C ALA A 200 2.07 1.40 10.45
N ALA A 201 3.29 1.44 11.01
CA ALA A 201 4.34 2.33 10.52
C ALA A 201 4.87 1.87 9.14
N ILE A 202 5.08 0.56 8.95
CA ILE A 202 5.50 -0.03 7.67
C ILE A 202 4.44 0.23 6.59
N GLU A 203 3.17 0.00 6.90
CA GLU A 203 2.03 0.26 6.01
C GLU A 203 2.02 1.72 5.57
N GLN A 204 2.08 2.65 6.52
CA GLN A 204 2.10 4.08 6.23
C GLN A 204 3.32 4.48 5.39
N ALA A 205 4.49 3.90 5.66
CA ALA A 205 5.71 4.15 4.87
C ALA A 205 5.61 3.61 3.44
N ALA A 206 5.04 2.42 3.25
CA ALA A 206 4.81 1.82 1.94
C ALA A 206 3.80 2.66 1.14
N TYR A 207 2.73 3.09 1.79
CA TYR A 207 1.71 3.98 1.24
C TYR A 207 2.32 5.30 0.74
N GLU A 208 3.16 5.92 1.56
CA GLU A 208 3.87 7.15 1.19
C GLU A 208 4.90 6.94 0.08
N SER A 209 5.55 5.78 0.06
CA SER A 209 6.52 5.41 -0.98
C SER A 209 5.86 5.21 -2.36
N GLY A 210 4.56 4.88 -2.39
CA GLY A 210 3.75 4.89 -3.62
C GLY A 210 3.43 6.29 -4.14
N MET A 211 3.55 7.32 -3.30
CA MET A 211 3.38 8.74 -3.66
C MET A 211 4.72 9.44 -3.99
N ASP A 212 5.85 8.73 -3.88
CA ASP A 212 7.21 9.25 -3.99
C ASP A 212 7.72 9.44 -5.43
N VAL A 213 6.93 10.11 -6.26
CA VAL A 213 7.38 10.59 -7.58
C VAL A 213 8.12 11.93 -7.47
N LEU A 214 8.00 12.62 -6.34
CA LEU A 214 8.47 13.99 -6.12
C LEU A 214 9.90 14.07 -5.55
N ALA A 215 10.58 15.19 -5.81
CA ALA A 215 11.89 15.51 -5.21
C ALA A 215 11.89 15.33 -3.68
N GLY A 216 13.00 14.81 -3.13
CA GLY A 216 13.13 14.53 -1.70
C GLY A 216 12.49 13.20 -1.23
N ALA A 217 12.03 12.35 -2.15
CA ALA A 217 11.57 10.99 -1.84
C ALA A 217 12.61 10.16 -1.06
N GLU A 218 13.88 10.27 -1.40
CA GLU A 218 14.96 9.57 -0.69
C GLU A 218 15.06 10.00 0.78
N VAL A 219 14.90 11.30 1.06
CA VAL A 219 14.89 11.84 2.43
C VAL A 219 13.65 11.38 3.20
N ARG A 220 12.47 11.39 2.57
CA ARG A 220 11.22 10.89 3.19
C ARG A 220 11.28 9.39 3.47
N ARG A 221 11.85 8.60 2.57
CA ARG A 221 12.03 7.16 2.78
C ARG A 221 13.00 6.86 3.92
N VAL A 222 14.09 7.63 4.04
CA VAL A 222 15.00 7.53 5.20
C VAL A 222 14.27 7.96 6.49
N GLU A 223 13.48 9.02 6.47
CA GLU A 223 12.66 9.43 7.61
C GLU A 223 11.67 8.33 8.02
N ASN A 224 11.05 7.66 7.04
CA ASN A 224 10.12 6.56 7.27
C ASN A 224 10.83 5.31 7.82
N LEU A 225 12.02 4.98 7.34
CA LEU A 225 12.85 3.94 7.96
C LEU A 225 13.14 4.24 9.43
N MET A 226 13.46 5.48 9.76
CA MET A 226 13.70 5.89 11.15
C MET A 226 12.44 5.76 12.00
N LYS A 227 11.28 6.19 11.50
CA LYS A 227 9.98 6.02 12.18
C LYS A 227 9.66 4.54 12.44
N ILE A 228 9.94 3.65 11.49
CA ILE A 228 9.75 2.20 11.68
C ILE A 228 10.74 1.69 12.72
N ALA A 229 12.01 2.04 12.63
CA ALA A 229 13.03 1.64 13.60
C ALA A 229 12.66 2.07 15.03
N ASP A 230 12.01 3.23 15.20
CA ASP A 230 11.53 3.71 16.49
C ASP A 230 10.41 2.87 17.10
N THR A 231 9.68 2.09 16.29
CA THR A 231 8.70 1.12 16.79
C THR A 231 9.32 -0.17 17.30
N LEU A 232 10.58 -0.45 16.94
CA LEU A 232 11.27 -1.68 17.29
C LEU A 232 11.97 -1.56 18.67
N PRO A 233 12.16 -2.70 19.37
CA PRO A 233 13.04 -2.76 20.54
C PRO A 233 14.45 -2.27 20.21
N LEU A 234 15.10 -1.58 21.17
CA LEU A 234 16.37 -0.88 20.97
C LEU A 234 17.46 -1.74 20.33
N TRP A 235 17.53 -3.03 20.67
CA TRP A 235 18.53 -3.96 20.16
C TRP A 235 18.26 -4.46 18.73
N GLN A 236 17.03 -4.35 18.23
CA GLN A 236 16.67 -4.75 16.86
C GLN A 236 16.84 -3.60 15.85
N ARG A 237 16.89 -2.35 16.32
CA ARG A 237 16.98 -1.16 15.45
C ARG A 237 18.23 -1.13 14.57
N PRO A 238 19.45 -1.39 15.09
CA PRO A 238 20.66 -1.33 14.27
C PRO A 238 20.62 -2.34 13.13
N GLN A 239 20.18 -3.57 13.41
CA GLN A 239 20.07 -4.62 12.40
C GLN A 239 19.03 -4.25 11.32
N TYR A 240 17.83 -3.82 11.73
CA TYR A 240 16.80 -3.38 10.79
C TYR A 240 17.29 -2.26 9.86
N LEU A 241 18.00 -1.28 10.40
CA LEU A 241 18.56 -0.18 9.61
C LEU A 241 19.66 -0.66 8.66
N ILE A 242 20.56 -1.55 9.10
CA ILE A 242 21.61 -2.11 8.24
C ILE A 242 21.00 -2.87 7.06
N ASP A 243 19.94 -3.64 7.30
CA ASP A 243 19.30 -4.46 6.27
C ASP A 243 18.50 -3.61 5.26
N GLN A 244 17.82 -2.57 5.76
CA GLN A 244 16.87 -1.78 4.96
C GLN A 244 17.48 -0.54 4.30
N LEU A 245 18.49 0.08 4.92
CA LEU A 245 19.07 1.34 4.42
C LEU A 245 19.70 1.21 3.02
N PRO A 246 20.46 0.15 2.68
CA PRO A 246 20.98 -0.03 1.32
C PRO A 246 19.86 -0.15 0.29
N GLN A 247 18.81 -0.94 0.59
CA GLN A 247 17.69 -1.13 -0.31
C GLN A 247 16.89 0.17 -0.52
N THR A 248 16.76 0.98 0.53
CA THR A 248 16.06 2.27 0.46
C THR A 248 16.82 3.35 -0.30
N LEU A 249 18.16 3.39 -0.21
CA LEU A 249 18.98 4.40 -0.89
C LEU A 249 19.29 4.04 -2.35
N PHE A 250 19.32 2.75 -2.70
CA PHE A 250 19.76 2.26 -4.01
C PHE A 250 18.67 1.54 -4.83
N SER A 251 17.39 1.82 -4.59
CA SER A 251 16.32 1.12 -5.31
C SER A 251 16.30 1.46 -6.81
N SER A 252 16.69 0.47 -7.63
CA SER A 252 16.75 0.59 -9.09
C SER A 252 15.41 0.93 -9.73
N ASP A 253 14.31 0.51 -9.10
CA ASP A 253 12.96 0.70 -9.63
C ASP A 253 12.47 2.15 -9.48
N LEU A 254 13.01 2.89 -8.51
CA LEU A 254 12.69 4.30 -8.30
C LEU A 254 13.37 5.17 -9.36
N GLN A 255 14.63 4.84 -9.71
CA GLN A 255 15.32 5.48 -10.82
C GLN A 255 14.66 5.14 -12.17
N LYS A 256 14.26 3.88 -12.40
CA LYS A 256 13.50 3.49 -13.59
C LYS A 256 12.14 4.19 -13.68
N THR A 257 11.36 4.21 -12.60
CA THR A 257 10.03 4.86 -12.58
C THR A 257 10.13 6.37 -12.84
N ARG A 258 11.15 7.04 -12.29
CA ARG A 258 11.44 8.45 -12.61
C ARG A 258 11.80 8.64 -14.08
N ILE A 259 12.67 7.79 -14.63
CA ILE A 259 13.06 7.83 -16.04
C ILE A 259 11.86 7.58 -16.95
N ASP A 260 11.00 6.62 -16.62
CA ASP A 260 9.82 6.28 -17.42
C ASP A 260 8.74 7.37 -17.34
N LEU A 261 8.53 7.99 -16.17
CA LEU A 261 7.64 9.15 -16.02
C LEU A 261 8.17 10.37 -16.76
N VAL A 262 9.48 10.62 -16.68
CA VAL A 262 10.15 11.68 -17.44
C VAL A 262 10.00 11.44 -18.94
N LYS A 263 10.23 10.22 -19.40
CA LYS A 263 10.14 9.85 -20.81
C LYS A 263 8.70 9.94 -21.32
N LYS A 264 7.72 9.40 -20.58
CA LYS A 264 6.30 9.44 -20.95
C LYS A 264 5.72 10.86 -20.93
N ALA A 265 6.18 11.71 -20.00
CA ALA A 265 5.75 13.11 -19.95
C ALA A 265 6.42 13.95 -21.06
N TRP A 266 7.70 13.69 -21.37
CA TRP A 266 8.41 14.27 -22.51
C TRP A 266 7.76 13.89 -23.85
N ASP A 267 7.43 12.61 -24.04
CA ASP A 267 6.83 12.10 -25.29
C ASP A 267 5.40 12.63 -25.50
N LYS A 268 4.69 13.01 -24.44
CA LYS A 268 3.29 13.50 -24.49
C LYS A 268 3.18 15.00 -24.73
N ASP A 269 3.99 15.81 -24.04
CA ASP A 269 4.00 17.28 -24.18
C ASP A 269 5.32 17.88 -23.63
N PRO A 270 6.35 18.01 -24.49
CA PRO A 270 7.68 18.49 -24.09
C PRO A 270 7.65 19.89 -23.46
N SER A 271 6.74 20.75 -23.90
CA SER A 271 6.65 22.16 -23.47
C SER A 271 6.06 22.27 -22.06
N SER A 272 4.96 21.56 -21.79
CA SER A 272 4.34 21.49 -20.45
C SER A 272 5.23 20.75 -19.44
N PHE A 273 6.02 19.77 -19.91
CA PHE A 273 7.02 19.08 -19.11
C PHE A 273 8.10 20.05 -18.57
N VAL A 274 8.63 20.92 -19.44
CA VAL A 274 9.66 21.91 -19.04
C VAL A 274 9.11 22.97 -18.10
N GLU A 275 7.88 23.46 -18.32
CA GLU A 275 7.31 24.55 -17.52
C GLU A 275 6.73 24.10 -16.17
N LYS A 276 6.15 22.89 -16.07
CA LYS A 276 5.41 22.45 -14.88
C LYS A 276 6.07 21.30 -14.13
N PHE A 277 6.77 20.43 -14.85
CA PHE A 277 7.36 19.22 -14.28
C PHE A 277 8.75 19.53 -13.69
N ILE A 278 9.66 20.18 -14.41
CA ILE A 278 11.02 20.49 -13.91
C ILE A 278 11.02 21.23 -12.54
N PRO A 279 10.19 22.27 -12.29
CA PRO A 279 10.16 22.94 -10.99
C PRO A 279 9.65 22.06 -9.83
N MET A 280 8.89 21.01 -10.15
CA MET A 280 8.36 20.04 -9.17
C MET A 280 9.41 18.99 -8.76
N PHE A 281 10.48 18.82 -9.56
CA PHE A 281 11.57 17.85 -9.36
C PHE A 281 12.88 18.49 -8.87
N PHE A 282 13.09 19.77 -9.15
CA PHE A 282 14.25 20.53 -8.71
C PHE A 282 13.75 21.76 -7.98
N ASN A 283 13.63 21.67 -6.66
CA ASN A 283 13.24 22.79 -5.80
C ASN A 283 14.41 23.81 -5.71
N ALA A 284 14.73 24.44 -6.84
CA ALA A 284 15.63 25.57 -6.95
C ALA A 284 14.98 26.58 -7.90
N ASN A 285 14.94 27.83 -7.46
CA ASN A 285 14.23 28.93 -8.08
C ASN A 285 14.75 29.18 -9.53
N LEU A 286 14.20 28.49 -10.52
CA LEU A 286 14.63 28.56 -11.93
C LEU A 286 14.40 29.92 -12.59
N LYS A 287 13.63 30.82 -11.96
CA LYS A 287 13.53 32.22 -12.38
C LYS A 287 14.87 32.97 -12.31
N ASP A 288 15.73 32.64 -11.34
CA ASP A 288 17.06 33.26 -11.23
C ASP A 288 18.09 32.65 -12.20
N THR A 289 17.87 31.40 -12.64
CA THR A 289 18.75 30.71 -13.59
C THR A 289 18.43 31.08 -15.04
N ALA A 290 17.15 31.25 -15.38
CA ALA A 290 16.72 31.71 -16.70
C ALA A 290 17.14 33.17 -16.96
N ASN A 291 17.10 34.04 -15.95
CA ASN A 291 17.57 35.43 -16.06
C ASN A 291 19.09 35.58 -16.20
N LYS A 292 19.87 34.56 -15.79
CA LYS A 292 21.33 34.52 -15.97
C LYS A 292 21.77 33.88 -17.30
N ALA A 293 20.91 33.11 -17.95
CA ALA A 293 21.19 32.50 -19.26
C ALA A 293 20.87 33.44 -20.45
N GLY A 294 20.12 34.52 -20.23
CA GLY A 294 19.81 35.54 -21.25
C GLY A 294 20.84 36.66 -21.39
N THR A 295 22.01 36.54 -20.74
CA THR A 295 23.13 37.50 -20.84
C THR A 295 24.45 36.77 -21.10
N TYR A 296 24.55 36.11 -22.26
CA TYR A 296 25.79 35.86 -22.99
C TYR A 296 25.50 35.84 -24.49
#